data_AF-A0A5C6CUY0-F1
#
_entry.id   AF-A0A5C6CUY0-F1
#
_cell.length_a   1.000
_cell.length_b   1.000
_cell.length_c   1.000
_cell.angle_alpha   90.00
_cell.angle_beta   90.00
_cell.angle_gamma   90.00
#
_symmetry.space_group_name_H-M   'P 1'
#
loop_
_entity.id
_entity.type
_entity.pdbx_description
1 polymer ?
#
loop_
_entity_poly.entity_id
_entity_poly.type
_entity_poly.pdbx_seq_one_letter_code
_entity_poly.pdbx_strand_id
1 'polypeptide(L)'
;MDTTDYPSLPNLARMHSQLAADSRRVNAHIDAQLDVIEHLFYATTAEDWLGVAQASKLLAELTPEEIGAEVINEARLVYEEMNHPASELRAPKHLAQLLTACRAVRSRTRK
;
A
#
# COMPACT_ATOMS: atom_id res chain seq x y z
N MET A 1 -30.41 -6.10 38.62
CA MET A 1 -29.19 -5.34 38.28
C MET A 1 -28.12 -6.40 38.10
N ASP A 2 -28.06 -6.99 36.90
CA ASP A 2 -27.21 -8.14 36.63
C ASP A 2 -25.76 -7.68 36.44
N THR A 3 -24.95 -7.98 37.45
CA THR A 3 -23.52 -7.80 37.42
C THR A 3 -22.88 -8.95 36.64
N THR A 4 -22.00 -8.58 35.71
CA THR A 4 -20.91 -9.38 35.12
C THR A 4 -21.29 -10.50 34.15
N ASP A 5 -21.62 -10.14 32.90
CA ASP A 5 -21.25 -10.94 31.73
C ASP A 5 -19.72 -10.86 31.54
N TYR A 6 -18.97 -11.54 32.41
CA TYR A 6 -17.54 -11.73 32.22
C TYR A 6 -17.36 -12.86 31.19
N PRO A 7 -16.64 -12.66 30.07
CA PRO A 7 -16.46 -13.70 29.08
C PRO A 7 -15.76 -14.91 29.73
N SER A 8 -16.33 -16.10 29.53
CA SER A 8 -15.76 -17.35 30.04
C SER A 8 -14.33 -17.54 29.51
N LEU A 9 -13.45 -18.18 30.30
CA LEU A 9 -12.05 -18.46 29.91
C LEU A 9 -11.89 -19.03 28.49
N PRO A 10 -12.77 -19.94 28.00
CA PRO A 10 -12.73 -20.41 26.61
C PRO A 10 -13.08 -19.33 25.58
N ASN A 11 -14.01 -18.41 25.90
CA ASN A 11 -14.33 -17.27 25.05
C ASN A 11 -13.19 -16.26 25.00
N LEU A 12 -12.50 -16.02 26.11
CA LEU A 12 -11.28 -15.21 26.15
C LEU A 12 -10.16 -15.82 25.30
N ALA A 13 -9.90 -17.12 25.42
CA ALA A 13 -8.91 -17.82 24.60
C ALA A 13 -9.24 -17.75 23.10
N ARG A 14 -10.52 -17.91 22.74
CA ARG A 14 -11.00 -17.75 21.36
C ARG A 14 -10.80 -16.32 20.85
N MET A 15 -11.17 -15.30 21.63
CA MET A 15 -10.94 -13.89 21.28
C MET A 15 -9.45 -13.59 21.09
N HIS A 16 -8.58 -14.11 21.97
CA HIS A 16 -7.13 -13.97 21.82
C HIS A 16 -6.59 -14.62 20.55
N SER A 17 -7.07 -15.83 20.20
CA SER A 17 -6.66 -16.50 18.96
C SER A 17 -7.11 -15.75 17.71
N GLN A 18 -8.33 -15.18 17.74
CA GLN A 18 -8.88 -14.39 16.66
C GLN A 18 -8.09 -13.09 16.48
N LEU A 19 -7.83 -12.38 17.58
CA LEU A 19 -7.01 -11.18 17.56
C LEU A 19 -5.59 -11.44 17.05
N ALA A 20 -4.96 -12.56 17.43
CA ALA A 20 -3.65 -12.94 16.93
C ALA A 20 -3.67 -13.32 15.44
N ALA A 21 -4.76 -13.94 14.95
CA ALA A 21 -4.95 -14.20 13.52
C ALA A 21 -5.14 -12.89 12.74
N ASP A 22 -5.97 -12.00 13.25
CA ASP A 22 -6.25 -10.70 12.62
C ASP A 22 -5.01 -9.81 12.60
N SER A 23 -4.24 -9.76 13.69
CA SER A 23 -2.95 -9.05 13.75
C SER A 23 -1.95 -9.57 12.71
N ARG A 24 -1.85 -10.89 12.51
CA ARG A 24 -1.00 -11.46 11.47
C ARG A 24 -1.46 -11.10 10.07
N ARG A 25 -2.78 -11.08 9.82
CA ARG A 25 -3.34 -10.68 8.53
C ARG A 25 -3.08 -9.22 8.23
N VAL A 26 -3.24 -8.33 9.21
CA VAL A 26 -2.90 -6.91 9.07
C VAL A 26 -1.42 -6.73 8.76
N ASN A 27 -0.52 -7.41 9.48
CA ASN A 27 0.91 -7.32 9.21
C ASN A 27 1.26 -7.79 7.80
N ALA A 28 0.77 -8.95 7.36
CA ALA A 28 1.03 -9.45 6.01
C ALA A 28 0.50 -8.50 4.91
N HIS A 29 -0.60 -7.80 5.18
CA HIS A 29 -1.16 -6.82 4.26
C HIS A 29 -0.30 -5.55 4.19
N ILE A 30 0.20 -5.06 5.33
CA ILE A 30 1.13 -3.92 5.37
C ILE A 30 2.45 -4.27 4.68
N ASP A 31 3.00 -5.47 4.94
CA ASP A 31 4.25 -5.94 4.32
C ASP A 31 4.12 -5.95 2.78
N ALA A 32 3.01 -6.48 2.26
CA ALA A 32 2.76 -6.50 0.81
C ALA A 32 2.68 -5.09 0.19
N GLN A 33 2.10 -4.10 0.89
CA GLN A 33 2.07 -2.72 0.42
C GLN A 33 3.47 -2.10 0.37
N LEU A 34 4.28 -2.37 1.40
CA LEU A 34 5.65 -1.87 1.49
C LEU A 34 6.53 -2.48 0.39
N ASP A 35 6.34 -3.77 0.07
CA ASP A 35 7.04 -4.45 -1.01
C ASP A 35 6.76 -3.78 -2.38
N VAL A 36 5.51 -3.41 -2.65
CA VAL A 36 5.14 -2.72 -3.90
C VAL A 36 5.78 -1.33 -3.97
N ILE A 37 5.81 -0.59 -2.86
CA ILE A 37 6.48 0.71 -2.78
C ILE A 37 7.99 0.54 -2.99
N GLU A 38 8.63 -0.44 -2.36
CA GLU A 38 10.06 -0.71 -2.53
C GLU A 38 10.38 -1.10 -3.97
N HIS A 39 9.54 -1.93 -4.59
CA HIS A 39 9.66 -2.29 -6.00
C HIS A 39 9.57 -1.06 -6.92
N LEU A 40 8.66 -0.12 -6.63
CA LEU A 40 8.57 1.16 -7.36
C LEU A 40 9.87 1.97 -7.25
N PHE A 41 10.44 2.09 -6.05
CA PHE A 41 11.70 2.81 -5.84
C PHE A 41 12.85 2.13 -6.59
N TYR A 42 12.95 0.81 -6.50
CA TYR A 42 13.98 0.05 -7.19
C TYR A 42 13.88 0.20 -8.71
N ALA A 43 12.68 0.01 -9.27
CA ALA A 43 12.42 0.16 -10.70
C ALA A 43 12.74 1.57 -11.19
N THR A 44 12.42 2.59 -10.38
CA THR A 44 12.79 3.98 -10.68
C THR A 44 14.30 4.17 -10.71
N THR A 45 15.05 3.61 -9.74
CA THR A 45 16.52 3.74 -9.71
C THR A 45 17.23 2.94 -10.80
N ALA A 46 16.61 1.86 -11.27
CA ALA A 46 17.12 1.03 -12.36
C ALA A 46 16.72 1.56 -13.75
N GLU A 47 15.98 2.67 -13.82
CA GLU A 47 15.35 3.18 -15.05
C GLU A 47 14.49 2.12 -15.77
N ASP A 48 13.97 1.16 -14.99
CA ASP A 48 13.06 0.13 -15.47
C ASP A 48 11.64 0.71 -15.55
N TRP A 49 11.37 1.39 -16.65
CA TRP A 49 10.06 1.98 -16.90
C TRP A 49 8.96 0.93 -16.99
N LEU A 50 9.22 -0.31 -17.41
CA LEU A 50 8.18 -1.34 -17.38
C LEU A 50 7.83 -1.74 -15.94
N GLY A 51 8.85 -1.88 -15.08
CA GLY A 51 8.69 -2.11 -13.64
C GLY A 51 7.94 -0.98 -12.94
N VAL A 52 8.23 0.28 -13.29
CA VAL A 52 7.47 1.45 -12.78
C VAL A 52 6.00 1.35 -13.18
N ALA A 53 5.69 0.96 -14.42
CA ALA A 53 4.30 0.83 -14.89
C ALA A 53 3.52 -0.20 -14.07
N GLN A 54 4.15 -1.35 -13.83
CA GLN A 54 3.56 -2.45 -13.09
C GLN A 54 3.37 -2.09 -11.62
N ALA A 55 4.37 -1.48 -10.99
CA ALA A 55 4.28 -1.03 -9.60
C ALA A 55 3.20 0.05 -9.44
N SER A 56 3.14 1.02 -10.35
CA SER A 56 2.09 2.05 -10.37
C SER A 56 0.69 1.46 -10.59
N LYS A 57 0.55 0.43 -11.42
CA LYS A 57 -0.72 -0.29 -11.56
C LYS A 57 -1.15 -0.93 -10.25
N LEU A 58 -0.26 -1.66 -9.59
CA LEU A 58 -0.55 -2.34 -8.32
C LEU A 58 -0.94 -1.34 -7.23
N LEU A 59 -0.25 -0.20 -7.15
CA LEU A 59 -0.59 0.88 -6.22
C LEU A 59 -1.95 1.53 -6.52
N ALA A 60 -2.33 1.63 -7.78
CA ALA A 60 -3.63 2.17 -8.18
C ALA A 60 -4.81 1.22 -7.91
N GLU A 61 -4.56 -0.08 -7.74
CA GLU A 61 -5.56 -1.10 -7.40
C GLU A 61 -5.81 -1.21 -5.88
N LEU A 62 -4.98 -0.59 -5.05
CA LEU A 62 -5.17 -0.52 -3.59
C LEU A 62 -6.31 0.42 -3.19
N THR A 63 -6.80 0.29 -1.96
CA THR A 63 -7.87 1.14 -1.44
C THR A 63 -7.30 2.42 -0.78
N PRO A 64 -8.06 3.54 -0.79
CA PRO A 64 -7.61 4.80 -0.17
C PRO A 64 -7.33 4.69 1.33
N GLU A 65 -7.95 3.72 2.00
CA GLU A 65 -7.77 3.42 3.42
C GLU A 65 -6.43 2.73 3.69
N GLU A 66 -5.90 2.02 2.70
CA GLU A 66 -4.66 1.24 2.79
C GLU A 66 -3.42 2.12 2.62
N ILE A 67 -3.39 2.96 1.57
CA ILE A 67 -2.19 3.69 1.17
C ILE A 67 -2.40 5.20 0.97
N GLY A 68 -3.63 5.68 1.14
CA GLY A 68 -4.00 7.08 0.95
C GLY A 68 -4.40 7.40 -0.49
N ALA A 69 -5.46 8.21 -0.61
CA ALA A 69 -6.02 8.62 -1.91
C ALA A 69 -5.00 9.33 -2.82
N GLU A 70 -4.04 10.07 -2.24
CA GLU A 70 -2.98 10.75 -2.99
C GLU A 70 -2.08 9.76 -3.74
N VAL A 71 -1.65 8.67 -3.08
CA VAL A 71 -0.80 7.66 -3.73
C VAL A 71 -1.53 6.97 -4.87
N ILE A 72 -2.81 6.64 -4.68
CA ILE A 72 -3.64 5.99 -5.72
C ILE A 72 -3.83 6.90 -6.92
N ASN A 73 -4.17 8.17 -6.69
CA ASN A 73 -4.38 9.13 -7.75
C ASN A 73 -3.10 9.34 -8.58
N GLU A 74 -1.96 9.55 -7.92
CA GLU A 74 -0.68 9.72 -8.60
C GLU A 74 -0.23 8.43 -9.32
N ALA A 75 -0.45 7.26 -8.72
CA ALA A 75 -0.12 5.98 -9.32
C ALA A 75 -0.93 5.71 -10.59
N ARG A 76 -2.22 6.08 -10.57
CA ARG A 76 -3.09 6.00 -11.74
C ARG A 76 -2.63 6.94 -12.86
N LEU A 77 -2.27 8.19 -12.53
CA LEU A 77 -1.75 9.15 -13.51
C LEU A 77 -0.45 8.65 -14.15
N VAL A 78 0.47 8.09 -13.36
CA VAL A 78 1.71 7.49 -13.88
C VAL A 78 1.41 6.30 -14.80
N TYR A 79 0.50 5.40 -14.38
CA TYR A 79 0.12 4.25 -15.20
C TYR A 79 -0.55 4.66 -16.53
N GLU A 80 -1.42 5.68 -16.51
CA GLU A 80 -2.07 6.22 -17.70
C GLU A 80 -1.07 6.94 -18.62
N GLU A 81 -0.14 7.72 -18.05
CA GLU A 81 0.91 8.43 -18.80
C GLU A 81 1.84 7.44 -19.52
N MET A 82 2.09 6.27 -18.94
CA MET A 82 3.00 5.28 -19.51
C MET A 82 2.34 4.30 -20.48
N ASN A 83 1.04 4.05 -20.33
CA ASN A 83 0.27 3.28 -21.32
C ASN A 83 -0.21 4.12 -22.50
N HIS A 84 0.01 5.43 -22.47
CA HIS A 84 -0.38 6.28 -23.58
C HIS A 84 0.51 6.01 -24.80
N PRO A 85 -0.04 5.79 -26.00
CA PRO A 85 0.74 5.43 -27.20
C PRO A 85 1.69 6.55 -27.67
N ALA A 86 1.50 7.79 -27.20
CA ALA A 86 2.42 8.90 -27.42
C ALA A 86 3.51 9.02 -26.35
N SER A 87 3.54 8.11 -25.38
CA SER A 87 4.57 8.05 -24.34
C SER A 87 5.84 7.45 -24.94
N GLU A 88 6.75 8.32 -25.35
CA GLU A 88 8.13 7.91 -25.59
C GLU A 88 8.67 7.41 -24.24
N LEU A 89 8.90 6.10 -24.09
CA LEU A 89 9.44 5.41 -22.90
C LEU A 89 10.48 6.26 -22.12
N ARG A 90 10.01 7.16 -21.26
CA ARG A 90 10.77 8.17 -20.53
C ARG A 90 10.15 8.34 -19.16
N ALA A 91 10.90 9.01 -18.28
CA ALA A 91 10.46 9.33 -16.93
C ALA A 91 9.08 10.04 -16.95
N PRO A 92 8.05 9.46 -16.30
CA PRO A 92 6.73 10.08 -16.19
C PRO A 92 6.81 11.34 -15.34
N LYS A 93 6.07 12.38 -15.72
CA LYS A 93 6.08 13.67 -15.01
C LYS A 93 5.55 13.54 -13.58
N HIS A 94 4.58 12.64 -13.38
CA HIS A 94 3.95 12.41 -12.08
C HIS A 94 4.76 11.46 -11.17
N LEU A 95 5.86 10.88 -11.67
CA LEU A 95 6.66 9.93 -10.88
C LEU A 95 7.24 10.58 -9.62
N ALA A 96 7.73 11.82 -9.71
CA ALA A 96 8.25 12.53 -8.54
C ALA A 96 7.18 12.80 -7.48
N GLN A 97 5.94 13.05 -7.90
CA GLN A 97 4.79 13.27 -7.03
C GLN A 97 4.37 11.97 -6.36
N LEU A 98 4.31 10.87 -7.12
CA LEU A 98 4.05 9.52 -6.60
C LEU A 98 5.07 9.11 -5.53
N LEU A 99 6.37 9.30 -5.78
CA LEU A 99 7.43 8.96 -4.82
C LEU A 99 7.35 9.83 -3.56
N THR A 100 6.93 11.09 -3.69
CA THR A 100 6.73 11.99 -2.55
C THR A 100 5.54 11.56 -1.72
N ALA A 101 4.42 11.20 -2.36
CA ALA A 101 3.24 10.67 -1.70
C ALA A 101 3.56 9.35 -0.96
N CYS A 102 4.29 8.42 -1.59
CA CYS A 102 4.73 7.17 -0.96
C CYS A 102 5.63 7.43 0.27
N ARG A 103 6.53 8.43 0.21
CA ARG A 103 7.34 8.83 1.37
C ARG A 103 6.49 9.42 2.51
N ALA A 104 5.43 10.16 2.18
CA ALA A 104 4.52 10.72 3.18
C ALA A 104 3.70 9.63 3.89
N VAL A 105 3.35 8.55 3.20
CA VAL A 105 2.70 7.38 3.83
C VAL A 105 3.66 6.70 4.81
N ARG A 106 4.91 6.47 4.39
CA ARG A 106 5.95 5.85 5.25
C ARG A 106 6.25 6.67 6.51
N SER A 107 6.12 7.99 6.47
CA SER A 107 6.33 8.84 7.65
C SER A 107 5.14 8.86 8.60
N ARG A 108 3.92 8.55 8.13
CA ARG A 108 2.72 8.40 8.96
C ARG A 108 2.70 7.07 9.70
N THR A 109 3.13 5.96 9.07
CA THR A 109 3.19 4.63 9.70
C THR A 109 4.29 4.47 10.75
N ARG A 110 5.25 5.41 10.83
CA ARG A 110 6.37 5.39 11.79
C ARG A 110 6.13 6.24 13.05
N LYS A 111 5.00 6.95 13.15
CA LYS A 111 4.56 7.69 14.34
C LYS A 111 3.57 6.86 15.13
#